data_AF-A0A925JW37-F1
#
_entry.id   AF-A0A925JW37-F1
#
_cell.length_a   1.000
_cell.length_b   1.000
_cell.length_c   1.000
_cell.angle_alpha   90.00
_cell.angle_beta   90.00
_cell.angle_gamma   90.00
#
_symmetry.space_group_name_H-M   'P 1'
#
loop_
_entity.id
_entity.type
_entity.pdbx_description
1 polymer ?
#
loop_
_entity_poly.entity_id
_entity_poly.type
_entity_poly.pdbx_seq_one_letter_code
_entity_poly.pdbx_strand_id
1 'polypeptide(L)'
;MNTISRISSSLGAYVAATLQNALITTLLFVVGFALAGMPWWFVVGLICGILNLVPYLGPILSLGVAILAGYLSTDDYARIAVLGGVWLAVQILDGFVLSPRAAGKAGVHPI
;
A
#
# COMPACT_ATOMS: atom_id res chain seq x y z
N MET A 1 -35.51 6.87 -4.28
CA MET A 1 -34.44 6.06 -3.64
C MET A 1 -33.63 6.99 -2.75
N ASN A 2 -33.71 6.83 -1.43
CA ASN A 2 -33.30 7.85 -0.45
C ASN A 2 -31.78 7.97 -0.33
N THR A 3 -31.27 9.19 -0.22
CA THR A 3 -29.83 9.54 -0.20
C THR A 3 -29.00 8.75 0.82
N ILE A 4 -29.60 8.35 1.94
CA ILE A 4 -28.96 7.56 3.00
C ILE A 4 -28.54 6.16 2.49
N SER A 5 -29.35 5.50 1.67
CA SER A 5 -28.99 4.16 1.16
C SER A 5 -27.87 4.18 0.11
N ARG A 6 -27.73 5.29 -0.62
CA ARG A 6 -26.61 5.52 -1.55
C ARG A 6 -25.28 5.70 -0.83
N ILE A 7 -25.28 6.38 0.31
CA ILE A 7 -24.08 6.58 1.13
C ILE A 7 -23.62 5.24 1.71
N SER A 8 -24.54 4.47 2.32
CA SER A 8 -24.20 3.16 2.90
C SER A 8 -23.66 2.16 1.88
N SER A 9 -24.25 2.11 0.68
CA SER A 9 -23.80 1.22 -0.40
C SER A 9 -22.44 1.64 -0.97
N SER A 10 -22.22 2.94 -1.18
CA SER A 10 -20.93 3.46 -1.67
C SER A 10 -19.82 3.25 -0.64
N LEU A 11 -20.12 3.41 0.65
CA LEU A 11 -19.17 3.16 1.74
C LEU A 11 -18.79 1.68 1.81
N GLY A 12 -19.76 0.77 1.66
CA GLY A 12 -19.49 -0.67 1.62
C GLY A 12 -18.62 -1.08 0.43
N ALA A 13 -18.90 -0.54 -0.76
CA ALA A 13 -18.10 -0.78 -1.95
C ALA A 13 -16.68 -0.23 -1.81
N TYR A 14 -16.53 0.94 -1.17
CA TYR A 14 -15.24 1.53 -0.87
C TYR A 14 -14.42 0.66 0.09
N VAL A 15 -14.99 0.24 1.22
CA VAL A 15 -14.30 -0.62 2.20
C VAL A 15 -13.85 -1.94 1.56
N ALA A 16 -14.70 -2.56 0.75
CA ALA A 16 -14.35 -3.79 0.04
C ALA A 16 -13.19 -3.56 -0.95
N ALA A 17 -13.20 -2.45 -1.68
CA ALA A 17 -12.11 -2.09 -2.59
C ALA A 17 -10.80 -1.79 -1.83
N THR A 18 -10.87 -1.08 -0.71
CA THR A 18 -9.71 -0.78 0.16
C THR A 18 -9.13 -2.05 0.76
N LEU A 19 -9.96 -3.00 1.18
CA LEU A 19 -9.49 -4.29 1.71
C LEU A 19 -8.80 -5.12 0.61
N GLN A 20 -9.40 -5.19 -0.58
CA GLN A 20 -8.77 -5.84 -1.73
C GLN A 20 -7.44 -5.18 -2.09
N ASN A 21 -7.39 -3.84 -2.03
CA ASN A 21 -6.18 -3.09 -2.27
C ASN A 21 -5.09 -3.44 -1.26
N ALA A 22 -5.40 -3.32 0.03
CA ALA A 22 -4.47 -3.61 1.11
C ALA A 22 -3.88 -5.03 1.01
N LEU A 23 -4.67 -6.03 0.62
CA LEU A 23 -4.17 -7.39 0.41
C LEU A 23 -3.13 -7.46 -0.72
N ILE A 24 -3.40 -6.82 -1.85
CA ILE A 24 -2.48 -6.77 -3.00
C ILE A 24 -1.19 -6.04 -2.61
N THR A 25 -1.31 -4.86 -2.02
CA THR A 25 -0.17 -4.02 -1.61
C THR A 25 0.69 -4.73 -0.55
N THR A 26 0.06 -5.45 0.39
CA THR A 26 0.75 -6.30 1.37
C THR A 26 1.59 -7.39 0.70
N LEU A 27 0.99 -8.14 -0.23
CA LEU A 27 1.69 -9.18 -0.98
C LEU A 27 2.88 -8.62 -1.76
N LEU A 28 2.71 -7.46 -2.40
CA LEU A 28 3.77 -6.79 -3.14
C LEU A 28 4.94 -6.38 -2.24
N PHE A 29 4.66 -5.81 -1.07
CA PHE A 29 5.72 -5.47 -0.10
C PHE A 29 6.45 -6.69 0.42
N VAL A 30 5.72 -7.73 0.83
CA VAL A 30 6.31 -8.98 1.36
C VAL A 30 7.21 -9.62 0.31
N VAL A 31 6.73 -9.78 -0.92
CA VAL A 31 7.52 -10.37 -2.02
C VAL A 31 8.69 -9.45 -2.41
N GLY A 32 8.46 -8.15 -2.52
CA GLY A 32 9.50 -7.18 -2.89
C GLY A 32 10.66 -7.14 -1.88
N PHE A 33 10.35 -7.10 -0.58
CA PHE A 33 11.38 -7.12 0.46
C PHE A 33 12.07 -8.48 0.59
N ALA A 34 11.36 -9.58 0.33
CA ALA A 34 11.95 -10.92 0.29
C ALA A 34 12.99 -11.03 -0.84
N LEU A 35 12.64 -10.55 -2.04
CA LEU A 35 13.54 -10.53 -3.21
C LEU A 35 14.74 -9.58 -2.99
N ALA A 36 14.55 -8.51 -2.23
CA ALA A 36 15.64 -7.62 -1.83
C ALA A 36 16.55 -8.19 -0.73
N GLY A 37 16.24 -9.37 -0.18
CA GLY A 37 17.06 -10.06 0.82
C GLY A 37 17.00 -9.44 2.22
N MET A 38 15.92 -8.74 2.55
CA MET A 38 15.76 -8.11 3.86
C MET A 38 15.48 -9.15 4.95
N PRO A 39 16.24 -9.23 6.07
CA PRO A 39 16.07 -10.29 7.08
C PRO A 39 14.66 -10.44 7.66
N TRP A 40 13.94 -9.33 7.84
CA TRP A 40 12.59 -9.28 8.43
C TRP A 40 11.50 -8.96 7.40
N TRP A 41 11.72 -9.35 6.13
CA TRP A 41 10.87 -9.04 4.98
C TRP A 41 9.38 -9.28 5.23
N PHE A 42 9.03 -10.39 5.89
CA PHE A 42 7.63 -10.76 6.12
C PHE A 42 6.93 -9.82 7.11
N VAL A 43 7.53 -9.60 8.27
CA VAL A 43 6.96 -8.76 9.33
C VAL A 43 6.86 -7.31 8.87
N VAL A 44 7.91 -6.80 8.25
CA VAL A 44 7.94 -5.42 7.75
C VAL A 44 6.96 -5.24 6.59
N GLY A 45 6.91 -6.19 5.66
CA GLY A 45 5.95 -6.16 4.55
C GLY A 45 4.50 -6.18 5.04
N LEU A 46 4.19 -6.98 6.06
CA LEU A 46 2.88 -6.99 6.71
C LEU A 46 2.53 -5.65 7.35
N ILE A 47 3.45 -5.06 8.11
CA ILE A 47 3.22 -3.75 8.74
C ILE A 47 2.97 -2.68 7.67
N CYS A 48 3.82 -2.61 6.63
CA CYS A 48 3.65 -1.67 5.52
C CYS A 48 2.31 -1.85 4.79
N GLY A 49 1.88 -3.10 4.59
CA GLY A 49 0.61 -3.45 3.97
C GLY A 49 -0.62 -3.07 4.82
N ILE A 50 -0.58 -3.34 6.13
CA ILE A 50 -1.63 -2.96 7.08
C ILE A 50 -1.75 -1.44 7.17
N LEU A 51 -0.62 -0.72 7.20
CA LEU A 51 -0.62 0.74 7.21
C LEU A 51 -1.32 1.29 5.95
N ASN A 52 -1.12 0.66 4.79
CA ASN A 52 -1.79 1.01 3.53
C ASN A 52 -3.31 0.77 3.51
N LEU A 53 -3.90 0.20 4.55
CA LEU A 53 -5.35 0.16 4.72
C LEU A 53 -5.94 1.56 4.97
N VAL A 54 -5.13 2.49 5.50
CA VAL A 54 -5.53 3.89 5.69
C VAL A 54 -5.14 4.71 4.46
N PRO A 55 -6.10 5.25 3.70
CA PRO A 55 -5.83 6.07 2.53
C PRO A 55 -5.01 7.31 2.88
N TYR A 56 -4.07 7.70 2.00
CA TYR A 56 -3.13 8.83 2.15
C TYR A 56 -2.12 8.70 3.29
N LEU A 57 -2.54 8.25 4.47
CA LEU A 57 -1.67 8.04 5.64
C LEU A 57 -0.81 6.80 5.50
N GLY A 58 -1.35 5.72 4.94
CA GLY A 58 -0.65 4.45 4.79
C GLY A 58 0.64 4.52 3.99
N PRO A 59 0.66 5.15 2.80
CA PRO A 59 1.88 5.45 2.07
C PRO A 59 2.94 6.17 2.92
N ILE A 60 2.56 7.24 3.60
CA ILE A 60 3.48 8.06 4.40
C ILE A 60 4.07 7.25 5.56
N LEU A 61 3.22 6.53 6.28
CA LEU A 61 3.64 5.71 7.42
C LEU A 61 4.50 4.52 6.98
N SER A 62 4.13 3.85 5.88
CA SER A 62 4.88 2.71 5.33
C SER A 62 6.26 3.11 4.83
N LEU A 63 6.44 4.34 4.31
CA LEU A 63 7.75 4.88 3.96
C LEU A 63 8.66 4.96 5.20
N GLY A 64 8.14 5.52 6.29
CA GLY A 64 8.88 5.62 7.55
C GLY A 64 9.31 4.26 8.07
N VAL A 65 8.41 3.28 8.05
CA VAL A 65 8.70 1.89 8.44
C VAL A 65 9.73 1.25 7.52
N ALA A 66 9.62 1.42 6.20
CA ALA A 66 10.56 0.85 5.24
C ALA A 66 11.98 1.43 5.40
N ILE A 67 12.10 2.74 5.61
CA ILE A 67 13.40 3.40 5.85
C ILE A 67 14.01 2.93 7.17
N LEU A 68 13.24 2.98 8.27
CA LEU A 68 13.70 2.53 9.59
C LEU A 68 14.15 1.07 9.54
N ALA A 69 13.36 0.21 8.91
CA ALA A 69 13.67 -1.19 8.82
C ALA A 69 14.87 -1.47 7.89
N GLY A 70 15.07 -0.65 6.86
CA GLY A 70 16.29 -0.66 6.04
C GLY A 70 17.54 -0.33 6.86
N TYR A 71 17.51 0.77 7.62
CA TYR A 71 18.60 1.16 8.53
C TYR A 71 18.89 0.09 9.60
N LEU A 72 17.86 -0.53 10.16
CA LEU A 72 18.01 -1.60 11.17
C LEU A 72 18.52 -2.92 10.56
N SER A 73 18.37 -3.11 9.25
CA SER A 73 18.76 -4.36 8.59
C SER A 73 20.20 -4.37 8.10
N THR A 74 20.79 -3.21 7.79
CA THR A 74 22.14 -3.12 7.20
C THR A 74 22.71 -1.71 7.27
N ASP A 75 24.03 -1.60 7.48
CA ASP A 75 24.78 -0.34 7.36
C ASP A 75 25.09 0.04 5.90
N ASP A 76 24.74 -0.81 4.94
CA ASP A 76 24.97 -0.58 3.52
C ASP A 76 23.87 0.32 2.91
N TYR A 77 24.22 1.58 2.67
CA TYR A 77 23.33 2.56 2.03
C TYR A 77 22.81 2.11 0.66
N ALA A 78 23.56 1.29 -0.09
CA ALA A 78 23.10 0.77 -1.37
C ALA A 78 21.92 -0.19 -1.19
N ARG A 79 21.95 -1.05 -0.16
CA ARG A 79 20.83 -1.94 0.19
C ARG A 79 19.62 -1.17 0.70
N ILE A 80 19.82 -0.12 1.49
CA ILE A 80 18.74 0.77 1.93
C ILE A 80 18.06 1.41 0.69
N ALA A 81 18.84 1.87 -0.28
CA ALA A 81 18.31 2.43 -1.53
C ALA A 81 17.51 1.40 -2.34
N VAL A 82 17.93 0.12 -2.38
CA VAL A 82 17.16 -0.96 -3.02
C VAL A 82 15.82 -1.17 -2.33
N LEU A 83 15.78 -1.19 -0.99
CA LEU A 83 14.52 -1.33 -0.24
C LEU A 83 13.59 -0.13 -0.45
N GLY A 84 14.14 1.09 -0.50
CA GLY A 84 13.40 2.28 -0.89
C GLY A 84 12.87 2.21 -2.32
N GLY A 85 13.65 1.63 -3.24
CA GLY A 85 13.24 1.36 -4.62
C GLY A 85 12.08 0.36 -4.72
N VAL A 86 12.11 -0.71 -3.93
CA VAL A 86 10.98 -1.64 -3.80
C VAL A 86 9.74 -0.90 -3.32
N TRP A 87 9.87 -0.08 -2.26
CA TRP A 87 8.74 0.69 -1.75
C TRP A 87 8.17 1.64 -2.81
N LEU A 88 9.03 2.39 -3.51
CA LEU A 88 8.62 3.27 -4.59
C LEU A 88 7.88 2.52 -5.71
N ALA A 89 8.37 1.34 -6.11
CA ALA A 89 7.73 0.52 -7.13
C ALA A 89 6.32 0.09 -6.69
N VAL A 90 6.16 -0.33 -5.44
CA VAL A 90 4.84 -0.68 -4.89
C VAL A 90 3.91 0.53 -4.86
N GLN A 91 4.40 1.71 -4.46
CA GLN A 91 3.59 2.93 -4.44
C GLN A 91 3.16 3.41 -5.82
N ILE A 92 4.02 3.26 -6.83
CA ILE A 92 3.66 3.55 -8.22
C ILE A 92 2.56 2.59 -8.67
N LEU A 93 2.71 1.28 -8.41
CA LEU A 93 1.66 0.31 -8.74
C LEU A 93 0.34 0.63 -8.04
N ASP A 94 0.36 1.02 -6.76
CA ASP A 94 -0.81 1.42 -6.00
C ASP A 94 -1.48 2.69 -6.56
N GLY A 95 -0.69 3.71 -6.87
CA GLY A 95 -1.17 4.98 -7.43
C GLY A 95 -1.77 4.84 -8.83
N PHE A 96 -1.18 4.01 -9.69
CA PHE A 96 -1.63 3.88 -11.09
C PHE A 96 -2.72 2.83 -11.29
N VAL A 97 -2.80 1.80 -10.45
CA VAL A 97 -3.70 0.67 -10.67
C VAL A 97 -4.82 0.63 -9.65
N LEU A 98 -4.51 0.92 -8.39
CA LEU A 98 -5.42 0.62 -7.28
C LEU A 98 -6.28 1.85 -6.93
N SER A 99 -5.70 3.04 -6.92
CA SER A 99 -6.42 4.31 -6.79
C SER A 99 -7.50 4.52 -7.87
N PRO A 100 -7.23 4.37 -9.19
CA PRO A 100 -8.25 4.52 -10.22
C PRO A 100 -9.30 3.40 -10.23
N ARG A 101 -8.97 2.18 -9.77
CA ARG A 101 -9.96 1.11 -9.60
C ARG A 101 -10.95 1.40 -8.47
N ALA A 102 -10.50 2.02 -7.38
CA ALA A 102 -11.39 2.47 -6.31
C ALA A 102 -12.29 3.62 -6.77
N ALA A 103 -11.74 4.59 -7.52
CA ALA A 103 -12.49 5.72 -8.07
C ALA A 103 -13.50 5.30 -9.16
N GLY A 104 -13.12 4.39 -10.06
CA GLY A 104 -13.99 3.90 -11.14
C GLY A 104 -15.22 3.13 -10.62
N LYS A 105 -15.10 2.40 -9.50
CA LYS A 105 -16.24 1.73 -8.85
C LYS A 105 -17.23 2.70 -8.19
N ALA A 106 -16.82 3.94 -7.91
CA ALA A 106 -17.69 4.98 -7.34
C ALA A 106 -18.49 5.77 -8.39
N GLY A 107 -18.33 5.46 -9.69
CA GLY A 107 -19.11 6.10 -10.77
C GLY A 107 -18.79 7.58 -10.99
N VAL A 108 -17.62 8.04 -10.54
CA VAL A 108 -17.15 9.41 -10.78
C VAL A 108 -16.32 9.38 -12.06
N HIS A 109 -16.83 9.99 -13.13
CA HIS A 109 -16.02 10.25 -14.32
C HIS A 109 -14.81 11.10 -13.90
N PRO A 110 -13.57 10.65 -14.18
CA PRO A 110 -12.40 11.48 -13.94
C PRO A 110 -12.47 12.64 -14.93
N ILE A 111 -12.54 13.85 -14.40
CA ILE A 111 -12.15 15.05 -15.13
C ILE A 111 -10.63 15.14 -15.16
#